data_AF-L8JSH9-F1
#
_entry.id   AF-L8JSH9-F1
#
_cell.length_a   1.000
_cell.length_b   1.000
_cell.length_c   1.000
_cell.angle_alpha   90.00
_cell.angle_beta   90.00
_cell.angle_gamma   90.00
#
_symmetry.space_group_name_H-M   'P 1'
#
loop_
_entity.id
_entity.type
_entity.pdbx_description
1 polymer ?
#
loop_
_entity_poly.entity_id
_entity_poly.type
_entity_poly.pdbx_seq_one_letter_code
_entity_poly.pdbx_strand_id
1 'polypeptide(L)'
;MELITRPREEYLLNASLESLHEESREWLQEIGFWKDEMAFFYKLLQQKKNDPDFPAGEIAALEKEQLRIDNVKIDAIKGEVKSHEKALASLFKVNSLQEEEGYRQMHKRLLKDMYDVHILVRNLKKEIFSMVQKYER
;
A
#
# COMPACT_ATOMS: atom_id res chain seq x y z
N MET A 1 -17.38 48.02 -16.66
CA MET A 1 -16.15 47.76 -15.89
C MET A 1 -16.10 46.27 -15.66
N GLU A 2 -15.08 45.63 -16.22
CA GLU A 2 -14.91 44.19 -16.18
C GLU A 2 -14.72 43.70 -14.74
N LEU A 3 -15.53 42.73 -14.36
CA LEU A 3 -15.30 41.93 -13.16
C LEU A 3 -14.08 41.06 -13.47
N ILE A 4 -12.90 41.51 -13.02
CA ILE A 4 -11.73 40.64 -12.91
C ILE A 4 -12.00 39.70 -11.73
N THR A 5 -12.85 38.70 -11.96
CA THR A 5 -12.88 37.51 -11.13
C THR A 5 -11.58 36.78 -11.41
N ARG A 6 -10.61 36.93 -10.50
CA ARG A 6 -9.33 36.22 -10.57
C ARG A 6 -9.62 34.72 -10.62
N PRO A 7 -9.33 34.01 -11.73
CA PRO A 7 -9.55 32.56 -11.82
C PRO A 7 -8.48 31.75 -11.07
N ARG A 8 -7.59 32.43 -10.34
CA ARG A 8 -6.32 31.87 -9.87
C ARG A 8 -6.43 31.25 -8.46
N GLU A 9 -7.49 31.55 -7.71
CA GLU A 9 -7.63 31.11 -6.31
C GLU A 9 -8.30 29.72 -6.19
N GLU A 10 -9.20 29.33 -7.09
CA GLU A 10 -9.76 27.96 -7.14
C GLU A 10 -8.77 26.91 -7.69
N TYR A 11 -7.81 27.32 -8.52
CA TYR A 11 -6.79 26.44 -9.10
C TYR A 11 -5.66 26.06 -8.12
N LEU A 12 -5.57 26.71 -6.96
CA LEU A 12 -4.49 26.50 -5.97
C LEU A 12 -4.84 25.47 -4.88
N LEU A 13 -6.04 24.87 -4.91
CA LEU A 13 -6.58 24.08 -3.79
C LEU A 13 -6.47 22.55 -3.94
N ASN A 14 -5.87 22.04 -5.02
CA ASN A 14 -5.67 20.60 -5.23
C ASN A 14 -4.25 20.32 -5.74
N ALA A 15 -3.58 19.29 -5.19
CA ALA A 15 -2.27 18.83 -5.68
C ALA A 15 -2.31 18.59 -7.20
N SER A 16 -1.23 18.88 -7.92
CA SER A 16 -1.21 18.70 -9.37
C SER A 16 -1.33 17.20 -9.72
N LEU A 17 -1.79 16.89 -10.93
CA LEU A 17 -1.88 15.49 -11.39
C LEU A 17 -0.51 14.81 -11.38
N GLU A 18 0.56 15.56 -11.64
CA GLU A 18 1.95 15.10 -11.54
C GLU A 18 2.33 14.76 -10.09
N SER A 19 1.92 15.55 -9.10
CA SER A 19 2.16 15.22 -7.70
C SER A 19 1.44 13.93 -7.29
N LEU A 20 0.18 13.75 -7.70
CA LEU A 20 -0.59 12.53 -7.41
C LEU A 20 -0.03 11.30 -8.13
N HIS A 21 0.54 11.49 -9.32
CA HIS A 21 1.25 10.45 -10.04
C HIS A 21 2.50 10.00 -9.30
N GLU A 22 3.32 10.95 -8.84
CA GLU A 22 4.55 10.60 -8.14
C GLU A 22 4.25 9.86 -6.83
N GLU A 23 3.25 10.30 -6.07
CA GLU A 23 2.79 9.58 -4.87
C GLU A 23 2.32 8.15 -5.21
N SER A 24 1.62 7.96 -6.32
CA SER A 24 1.20 6.62 -6.77
C SER A 24 2.39 5.73 -7.15
N ARG A 25 3.46 6.31 -7.70
CA ARG A 25 4.71 5.59 -7.98
C ARG A 25 5.46 5.24 -6.70
N GLU A 26 5.48 6.11 -5.71
CA GLU A 26 6.03 5.84 -4.38
C GLU A 26 5.28 4.69 -3.72
N TRP A 27 3.94 4.67 -3.78
CA TRP A 27 3.14 3.55 -3.27
C TRP A 27 3.48 2.22 -3.93
N LEU A 28 3.73 2.20 -5.24
CA LEU A 28 4.15 0.98 -5.94
C LEU A 28 5.53 0.48 -5.49
N GLN A 29 6.44 1.39 -5.15
CA GLN A 29 7.75 1.03 -4.60
C GLN A 29 7.60 0.46 -3.18
N GLU A 30 6.82 1.11 -2.33
CA GLU A 30 6.54 0.66 -0.95
C GLU A 30 5.85 -0.72 -0.95
N ILE A 31 4.87 -0.94 -1.83
CA ILE A 31 4.24 -2.25 -2.03
C ILE A 31 5.28 -3.30 -2.46
N GLY A 32 6.24 -2.92 -3.31
CA GLY A 32 7.36 -3.79 -3.69
C GLY A 32 8.20 -4.18 -2.48
N PHE A 33 8.54 -3.20 -1.64
CA PHE A 33 9.27 -3.44 -0.39
C PHE A 33 8.50 -4.38 0.56
N TRP A 34 7.18 -4.19 0.72
CA TRP A 34 6.38 -5.11 1.54
C TRP A 34 6.38 -6.53 0.98
N LYS A 35 6.33 -6.72 -0.35
CA LYS A 35 6.44 -8.06 -0.96
C LYS A 35 7.78 -8.72 -0.64
N ASP A 36 8.87 -7.97 -0.68
CA ASP A 36 10.19 -8.48 -0.33
C ASP A 36 10.28 -8.83 1.17
N GLU A 37 9.71 -7.99 2.04
CA GLU A 37 9.60 -8.28 3.48
C GLU A 37 8.76 -9.55 3.75
N MET A 38 7.63 -9.73 3.07
CA MET A 38 6.84 -10.95 3.17
C MET A 38 7.66 -12.16 2.71
N ALA A 39 8.37 -12.10 1.58
CA ALA A 39 9.21 -13.22 1.14
C ALA A 39 10.32 -13.55 2.18
N PHE A 40 10.91 -12.53 2.80
CA PHE A 40 11.89 -12.71 3.87
C PHE A 40 11.28 -13.39 5.11
N PHE A 41 10.18 -12.87 5.63
CA PHE A 41 9.52 -13.42 6.82
C PHE A 41 9.05 -14.85 6.60
N TYR A 42 8.62 -15.18 5.37
CA TYR A 42 8.18 -16.54 5.06
C TYR A 42 9.35 -17.52 5.22
N LYS A 43 10.50 -17.18 4.65
CA LYS A 43 11.73 -17.98 4.80
C LYS A 43 12.16 -18.10 6.25
N LEU A 44 12.10 -17.01 7.02
CA LEU A 44 12.41 -17.02 8.45
C LEU A 44 11.51 -17.99 9.21
N LEU A 45 10.19 -17.92 9.01
CA LEU A 45 9.23 -18.82 9.64
C LEU A 45 9.48 -20.29 9.25
N GLN A 46 9.79 -20.58 7.98
CA GLN A 46 10.15 -21.94 7.55
C GLN A 46 11.44 -22.46 8.21
N GLN A 47 12.43 -21.59 8.43
CA GLN A 47 13.65 -21.97 9.15
C GLN A 47 13.34 -22.32 10.61
N LYS A 48 12.57 -21.46 11.30
CA LYS A 48 12.20 -21.68 12.70
C LYS A 48 11.24 -22.85 12.90
N LYS A 49 10.49 -23.25 11.87
CA LYS A 49 9.56 -24.39 11.93
C LYS A 49 10.25 -25.72 12.22
N ASN A 50 11.52 -25.86 11.85
CA ASN A 50 12.32 -27.06 12.11
C ASN A 50 13.11 -26.98 13.42
N ASP A 51 13.02 -25.86 14.14
CA ASP A 51 13.71 -25.65 15.40
C ASP A 51 12.83 -26.15 16.56
N PRO A 52 13.30 -27.13 17.37
CA PRO A 52 12.51 -27.68 18.47
C PRO A 52 12.22 -26.69 19.59
N ASP A 53 12.99 -25.60 19.71
CA ASP A 53 12.76 -24.56 20.71
C ASP A 53 11.58 -23.63 20.33
N PHE A 54 11.10 -23.72 19.08
CA PHE A 54 10.04 -22.87 18.56
C PHE A 54 8.70 -23.63 18.47
N PRO A 55 7.58 -23.04 18.96
CA PRO A 55 6.28 -23.69 18.92
C PRO A 55 5.68 -23.70 17.51
N ALA A 56 5.59 -24.89 16.90
CA ALA A 56 5.06 -25.07 15.54
C ALA A 56 3.65 -24.49 15.33
N GLY A 57 2.80 -24.50 16.36
CA GLY A 57 1.45 -23.92 16.28
C GLY A 57 1.45 -22.39 16.13
N GLU A 58 2.34 -21.69 16.82
CA GLU A 58 2.48 -20.23 16.73
C GLU A 58 3.06 -19.84 15.37
N ILE A 59 4.07 -20.57 14.89
CA ILE A 59 4.64 -20.39 13.55
C ILE A 59 3.57 -20.57 12.47
N ALA A 60 2.76 -21.64 12.55
CA ALA A 60 1.71 -21.89 11.57
C ALA A 60 0.64 -20.78 11.54
N ALA A 61 0.33 -20.20 12.71
CA ALA A 61 -0.59 -19.07 12.79
C ALA A 61 -0.02 -17.82 12.12
N LEU A 62 1.25 -17.49 12.38
CA LEU A 62 1.95 -16.37 11.75
C LEU A 62 2.08 -16.56 10.24
N GLU A 63 2.43 -17.78 9.78
CA GLU A 63 2.52 -18.12 8.36
C GLU A 63 1.17 -17.92 7.64
N LYS A 64 0.08 -18.37 8.27
CA LYS A 64 -1.28 -18.18 7.72
C LYS A 64 -1.64 -16.70 7.61
N GLU A 65 -1.38 -15.92 8.65
CA GLU A 65 -1.69 -14.49 8.67
C GLU A 65 -0.85 -13.72 7.65
N GLN A 66 0.43 -14.07 7.55
CA GLN A 66 1.32 -13.56 6.53
C GLN A 66 0.79 -13.81 5.12
N LEU A 67 0.43 -15.04 4.79
CA LEU A 67 -0.12 -15.38 3.47
C LEU A 67 -1.42 -14.62 3.18
N ARG A 68 -2.24 -14.38 4.21
CA ARG A 68 -3.46 -13.57 4.09
C ARG A 68 -3.12 -12.11 3.77
N ILE A 69 -2.18 -11.50 4.48
CA ILE A 69 -1.76 -10.12 4.21
C ILE A 69 -1.14 -10.02 2.82
N ASP A 70 -0.23 -10.93 2.47
CA ASP A 70 0.52 -10.91 1.22
C ASP A 70 -0.37 -11.09 -0.01
N ASN A 71 -1.14 -12.18 -0.05
CA ASN A 71 -1.89 -12.57 -1.25
C ASN A 71 -3.26 -11.87 -1.36
N VAL A 72 -3.81 -11.37 -0.25
CA VAL A 72 -5.16 -10.75 -0.26
C VAL A 72 -5.06 -9.24 -0.15
N LYS A 73 -4.26 -8.72 0.80
CA LYS A 73 -4.25 -7.28 1.08
C LYS A 73 -3.26 -6.53 0.19
N ILE A 74 -2.02 -6.99 0.13
CA ILE A 74 -0.96 -6.35 -0.67
C ILE A 74 -1.27 -6.47 -2.16
N ASP A 75 -1.68 -7.65 -2.64
CA ASP A 75 -2.01 -7.81 -4.06
C ASP A 75 -3.25 -7.02 -4.50
N ALA A 76 -4.26 -6.92 -3.63
CA ALA A 76 -5.43 -6.09 -3.91
C ALA A 76 -5.04 -4.61 -4.07
N ILE A 77 -4.35 -4.02 -3.08
CA ILE A 77 -3.98 -2.60 -3.14
C ILE A 77 -3.02 -2.32 -4.32
N LYS A 78 -2.12 -3.25 -4.64
CA LYS A 78 -1.27 -3.17 -5.85
C LYS A 78 -2.10 -3.11 -7.13
N GLY A 79 -3.15 -3.92 -7.23
CA GLY A 79 -4.07 -3.92 -8.35
C GLY A 79 -4.81 -2.58 -8.48
N GLU A 80 -5.25 -2.02 -7.36
CA GLU A 80 -5.96 -0.74 -7.36
C GLU A 80 -5.04 0.44 -7.73
N VAL A 81 -3.84 0.54 -7.15
CA VAL A 81 -2.87 1.59 -7.50
C VAL A 81 -2.47 1.50 -8.97
N LYS A 82 -2.25 0.30 -9.52
CA LYS A 82 -1.98 0.13 -10.96
C LYS A 82 -3.16 0.56 -11.84
N SER A 83 -4.38 0.35 -11.37
CA SER A 83 -5.59 0.78 -12.10
C SER A 83 -5.75 2.30 -12.04
N HIS A 84 -5.38 2.91 -10.92
CA HIS A 84 -5.30 4.36 -10.75
C HIS A 84 -4.31 5.00 -11.71
N GLU A 85 -3.10 4.47 -11.83
CA GLU A 85 -2.09 4.94 -12.79
C GLU A 85 -2.58 4.85 -14.25
N LYS A 86 -3.32 3.80 -14.61
CA LYS A 86 -3.95 3.68 -15.93
C LYS A 86 -5.06 4.71 -16.15
N ALA A 87 -5.82 5.04 -15.11
CA ALA A 87 -6.84 6.08 -15.17
C ALA A 87 -6.21 7.45 -15.42
N LEU A 88 -5.08 7.75 -14.76
CA LEU A 88 -4.32 8.98 -15.00
C LEU A 88 -3.91 9.13 -16.46
N ALA A 89 -3.34 8.07 -17.05
CA ALA A 89 -2.95 8.06 -18.46
C ALA A 89 -4.13 8.29 -19.42
N SER A 90 -5.36 7.99 -18.99
CA SER A 90 -6.58 8.22 -19.75
C SER A 90 -7.08 9.65 -19.61
N LEU A 91 -6.95 10.27 -18.42
CA LEU A 91 -7.31 11.67 -18.17
C LEU A 91 -6.58 12.64 -19.10
N PHE A 92 -5.28 12.42 -19.32
CA PHE A 92 -4.47 13.22 -20.23
C PHE A 92 -4.97 13.21 -21.69
N LYS A 93 -5.86 12.28 -22.05
CA LYS A 93 -6.42 12.16 -23.42
C LYS A 93 -7.80 12.80 -23.57
N VAL A 94 -8.59 12.87 -22.49
CA VAL A 94 -10.03 13.16 -22.55
C VAL A 94 -10.36 14.57 -22.02
N ASN A 95 -9.48 15.22 -21.26
CA ASN A 95 -9.66 16.59 -20.73
C ASN A 95 -11.06 16.83 -20.12
N SER A 96 -11.51 15.92 -19.26
CA SER A 96 -12.83 15.98 -18.60
C SER A 96 -12.69 16.29 -17.11
N LEU A 97 -13.29 17.40 -16.66
CA LEU A 97 -13.30 17.81 -15.24
C LEU A 97 -13.97 16.79 -14.33
N GLN A 98 -15.02 16.11 -14.81
CA GLN A 98 -15.72 15.09 -14.03
C GLN A 98 -14.84 13.85 -13.79
N GLU A 99 -14.07 13.44 -14.80
CA GLU A 99 -13.16 12.30 -14.68
C GLU A 99 -12.00 12.64 -13.72
N GLU A 100 -11.50 13.88 -13.77
CA GLU A 100 -10.45 14.33 -12.84
C GLU A 100 -10.93 14.30 -11.39
N GLU A 101 -12.14 14.77 -11.10
CA GLU A 101 -12.69 14.72 -9.75
C GLU A 101 -12.84 13.27 -9.25
N GLY A 102 -13.34 12.37 -10.11
CA GLY A 102 -13.42 10.95 -9.79
C GLY A 102 -12.05 10.32 -9.50
N TYR A 103 -11.02 10.71 -10.27
CA TYR A 103 -9.65 10.29 -10.04
C TYR A 103 -9.12 10.76 -8.68
N ARG A 104 -9.34 12.03 -8.32
CA ARG A 104 -8.92 12.59 -7.03
C ARG A 104 -9.61 11.92 -5.84
N GLN A 105 -10.88 11.55 -5.99
CA GLN A 105 -11.60 10.80 -4.96
C GLN A 105 -11.03 9.39 -4.78
N MET A 106 -10.72 8.71 -5.88
CA MET A 106 -10.06 7.41 -5.83
C MET A 106 -8.68 7.50 -5.18
N HIS A 107 -7.90 8.53 -5.50
CA HIS A 107 -6.60 8.77 -4.88
C HIS A 107 -6.70 8.91 -3.35
N LYS A 108 -7.65 9.71 -2.86
CA LYS A 108 -7.92 9.87 -1.42
C LYS A 108 -8.29 8.55 -0.73
N ARG A 109 -9.05 7.69 -1.41
CA ARG A 109 -9.38 6.36 -0.90
C ARG A 109 -8.12 5.49 -0.81
N LEU A 110 -7.30 5.47 -1.87
CA LEU A 110 -6.05 4.70 -1.91
C LEU A 110 -5.07 5.12 -0.82
N LEU A 111 -4.97 6.41 -0.52
CA LEU A 111 -4.15 6.91 0.59
C LEU A 111 -4.53 6.22 1.92
N LYS A 112 -5.83 6.11 2.20
CA LYS A 112 -6.32 5.42 3.40
C LYS A 112 -6.03 3.93 3.34
N ASP A 113 -6.30 3.29 2.21
CA ASP A 113 -6.11 1.84 2.05
C ASP A 113 -4.62 1.46 2.17
N MET A 114 -3.73 2.28 1.62
CA MET A 114 -2.27 2.15 1.78
C MET A 114 -1.85 2.22 3.25
N TYR A 115 -2.39 3.18 4.01
CA TYR A 115 -2.13 3.29 5.43
C TYR A 115 -2.64 2.05 6.21
N ASP A 116 -3.85 1.58 5.90
CA ASP A 116 -4.42 0.40 6.56
C ASP A 116 -3.57 -0.85 6.30
N VAL A 117 -3.09 -1.05 5.07
CA VAL A 117 -2.17 -2.16 4.74
C VAL A 117 -0.82 -1.98 5.43
N HIS A 118 -0.26 -0.77 5.47
CA HIS A 118 0.98 -0.48 6.19
C HIS A 118 0.90 -0.90 7.67
N ILE A 119 -0.20 -0.60 8.34
CA ILE A 119 -0.42 -1.00 9.73
C ILE A 119 -0.48 -2.53 9.88
N LEU A 120 -1.12 -3.24 8.96
CA LEU A 120 -1.15 -4.71 8.96
C LEU A 120 0.25 -5.31 8.82
N VAL A 121 1.03 -4.83 7.84
CA VAL A 121 2.42 -5.27 7.63
C VAL A 121 3.28 -5.01 8.86
N ARG A 122 3.16 -3.82 9.44
CA ARG A 122 3.90 -3.44 10.65
C ARG A 122 3.55 -4.31 11.86
N ASN A 123 2.28 -4.65 12.03
CA ASN A 123 1.85 -5.48 13.16
C ASN A 123 2.32 -6.92 13.01
N LEU A 124 2.18 -7.51 11.82
CA LEU A 124 2.74 -8.85 11.53
C LEU A 124 4.25 -8.89 11.81
N LYS A 125 5.00 -7.88 11.34
CA LYS A 125 6.44 -7.77 11.59
C LYS A 125 6.78 -7.76 13.08
N LYS A 126 6.02 -7.01 13.88
CA LYS A 126 6.19 -6.99 15.35
C LYS A 126 5.92 -8.36 15.96
N GLU A 127 4.84 -9.03 15.57
CA GLU A 127 4.49 -10.36 16.10
C GLU A 127 5.57 -11.40 15.78
N ILE A 128 6.08 -11.40 14.55
CA ILE A 128 7.19 -12.28 14.14
C ILE A 128 8.44 -12.01 14.97
N PHE A 129 8.84 -10.74 15.14
CA PHE A 129 10.02 -10.42 15.96
C PHE A 129 9.83 -10.76 17.43
N SER A 130 8.63 -10.54 17.99
CA SER A 130 8.34 -10.92 19.38
C SER A 130 8.41 -12.43 19.58
N MET A 131 7.89 -13.21 18.63
CA MET A 131 8.01 -14.67 18.65
C MET A 131 9.49 -15.08 18.59
N VAL A 132 10.25 -14.51 17.67
CA VAL A 132 11.70 -14.77 17.55
C VAL A 132 12.44 -14.44 18.85
N GLN A 133 12.28 -13.24 19.40
CA GLN A 133 12.94 -12.83 20.65
C GLN A 133 12.58 -13.70 21.86
N LYS A 134 11.38 -14.29 21.87
CA LYS A 134 10.90 -15.12 22.97
C LYS A 134 11.55 -16.51 22.99
N TYR A 135 11.91 -17.05 21.82
CA TYR A 135 12.38 -18.43 21.68
C TYR A 135 13.84 -18.54 21.22
N GLU A 136 14.40 -17.49 20.61
CA GLU A 136 15.82 -17.40 20.27
C GLU A 136 16.64 -17.22 21.56
N ARG A 137 17.43 -18.25 21.90
CA ARG A 137 18.35 -18.26 23.05
C ARG A 137 19.73 -17.72 22.69
#